data_AF-A0AA90VFT9-F1
#
_entry.id   AF-A0AA90VFT9-F1
#
_cell.length_a   1.000
_cell.length_b   1.000
_cell.length_c   1.000
_cell.angle_alpha   90.00
_cell.angle_beta   90.00
_cell.angle_gamma   90.00
#
_symmetry.space_group_name_H-M   'P 1'
#
loop_
_entity.id
_entity.type
_entity.pdbx_description
1 polymer ?
#
loop_
_entity_poly.entity_id
_entity_poly.type
_entity_poly.pdbx_seq_one_letter_code
_entity_poly.pdbx_strand_id
1 'polypeptide(L)'
;MYNMYMTTAEVNFYLAEFATYGAITGDANTYFQKAVKSSVEEYDRMAGLNGIPYYGKTYDYDPNESVIDLQNGEIDKLLQKPAYTLTGDKDADLEKIFLQLEIHFNYQPRDMWVTARRSGVPEFNSTLLPRVDFTANNFAPSSIARRASISEILSTDVMKNILEESYKSQGFTAGAIDGKTLNSERVWQDQGAPQWGAGPNVK
;
A
#
# COMPACT_ATOMS: atom_id res chain seq x y z
N MET A 1 -19.87 1.99 -11.56
CA MET A 1 -19.30 1.84 -10.21
C MET A 1 -18.43 3.05 -9.95
N TYR A 2 -18.68 3.78 -8.87
CA TYR A 2 -17.85 4.91 -8.48
C TYR A 2 -16.52 4.39 -7.93
N ASN A 3 -15.42 5.07 -8.24
CA ASN A 3 -14.07 4.66 -7.86
C ASN A 3 -13.20 5.85 -7.44
N MET A 4 -12.14 5.57 -6.67
CA MET A 4 -11.08 6.53 -6.34
C MET A 4 -9.98 6.51 -7.41
N TYR A 5 -9.35 7.66 -7.60
CA TYR A 5 -8.12 7.78 -8.38
C TYR A 5 -7.05 8.40 -7.48
N MET A 6 -6.96 9.74 -7.46
CA MET A 6 -6.10 10.48 -6.55
C MET A 6 -6.98 11.15 -5.49
N THR A 7 -6.69 10.88 -4.21
CA THR A 7 -7.55 11.32 -3.10
C THR A 7 -6.85 12.32 -2.18
N THR A 8 -7.65 13.08 -1.42
CA THR A 8 -7.12 13.91 -0.32
C THR A 8 -6.36 13.06 0.70
N ALA A 9 -6.82 11.84 0.97
CA ALA A 9 -6.19 10.94 1.92
C ALA A 9 -4.77 10.56 1.48
N GLU A 10 -4.63 10.06 0.25
CA GLU A 10 -3.35 9.68 -0.34
C GLU A 10 -2.33 10.83 -0.28
N VAL A 11 -2.73 12.04 -0.69
CA VAL A 11 -1.84 13.21 -0.65
C VAL A 11 -1.38 13.52 0.78
N ASN A 12 -2.27 13.43 1.77
CA ASN A 12 -1.89 13.69 3.16
C ASN A 12 -1.03 12.56 3.75
N PHE A 13 -1.19 11.30 3.32
CA PHE A 13 -0.25 10.24 3.66
C PHE A 13 1.16 10.52 3.11
N TYR A 14 1.28 10.97 1.86
CA TYR A 14 2.57 11.39 1.30
C TYR A 14 3.18 12.57 2.05
N LEU A 15 2.37 13.56 2.45
CA LEU A 15 2.86 14.68 3.26
C LEU A 15 3.30 14.23 4.66
N ALA A 16 2.57 13.31 5.29
CA ALA A 16 2.96 12.72 6.57
C ALA A 16 4.29 11.97 6.44
N GLU A 17 4.45 11.17 5.39
CA GLU A 17 5.69 10.46 5.08
C GLU A 17 6.85 11.43 4.86
N PHE A 18 6.69 12.44 4.00
CA PHE A 18 7.74 13.41 3.70
C PHE A 18 8.13 14.24 4.93
N ALA A 19 7.17 14.62 5.77
CA ALA A 19 7.44 15.29 7.04
C ALA A 19 8.22 14.38 7.99
N THR A 20 7.88 13.09 8.06
CA THR A 20 8.57 12.09 8.89
C THR A 20 10.01 11.85 8.44
N TYR A 21 10.27 11.87 7.13
CA TYR A 21 11.63 11.85 6.59
C TYR A 21 12.38 13.17 6.75
N GLY A 22 11.70 14.26 7.12
CA GLY A 22 12.30 15.61 7.19
C GLY A 22 12.51 16.26 5.83
N ALA A 23 11.86 15.76 4.77
CA ALA A 23 11.93 16.33 3.43
C ALA A 23 11.12 17.63 3.28
N ILE A 24 10.13 17.84 4.16
CA ILE A 24 9.32 19.06 4.22
C ILE A 24 9.16 19.53 5.67
N THR A 25 8.80 20.81 5.84
CA THR A 25 8.39 21.37 7.14
C THR A 25 6.91 21.09 7.42
N GLY A 26 6.56 20.76 8.66
CA GLY A 26 5.19 20.55 9.10
C GLY A 26 5.10 19.47 10.17
N ASP A 27 3.95 19.36 10.83
CA ASP A 27 3.70 18.29 11.79
C ASP A 27 3.19 17.03 11.06
N ALA A 28 3.98 15.96 11.09
CA ALA A 28 3.64 14.70 10.44
C ALA A 28 2.34 14.11 10.98
N ASN A 29 2.09 14.23 12.30
CA ASN A 29 0.88 13.68 12.91
C ASN A 29 -0.39 14.39 12.41
N THR A 30 -0.33 15.71 12.22
CA THR A 30 -1.42 16.50 11.64
C THR A 30 -1.78 16.01 10.24
N TYR A 31 -0.79 15.78 9.37
CA TYR A 31 -1.03 15.22 8.04
C TYR A 31 -1.60 13.81 8.11
N PHE A 32 -1.04 12.96 8.97
CA PHE A 32 -1.47 11.57 9.13
C PHE A 32 -2.92 11.46 9.61
N GLN A 33 -3.32 12.19 10.66
CA GLN A 33 -4.69 12.18 11.15
C GLN A 33 -5.68 12.72 10.12
N LYS A 34 -5.28 13.76 9.37
CA LYS A 34 -6.08 14.27 8.25
C LYS A 34 -6.24 13.22 7.14
N ALA A 35 -5.18 12.47 6.83
CA ALA A 35 -5.21 11.40 5.85
C ALA A 35 -6.17 10.27 6.25
N VAL A 36 -6.08 9.81 7.51
CA VAL A 36 -6.98 8.78 8.06
C VAL A 36 -8.43 9.23 8.01
N LYS A 37 -8.72 10.46 8.47
CA LYS A 37 -10.06 11.05 8.40
C LYS A 37 -10.60 11.05 6.97
N SER A 38 -9.83 11.62 6.04
CA SER A 38 -10.24 11.70 4.63
C SER A 38 -10.38 10.32 3.98
N SER A 39 -9.61 9.32 4.40
CA SER A 39 -9.76 7.95 3.90
C SER A 39 -11.11 7.38 4.30
N VAL A 40 -11.46 7.46 5.59
CA VAL A 40 -12.75 6.96 6.10
C VAL A 40 -13.93 7.67 5.42
N GLU A 41 -13.89 9.00 5.35
CA GLU A 41 -14.94 9.79 4.72
C GLU A 41 -15.14 9.45 3.23
N GLU A 42 -14.05 9.20 2.50
CA GLU A 42 -14.13 8.87 1.07
C GLU A 42 -14.71 7.47 0.84
N TYR A 43 -14.29 6.50 1.66
CA TYR A 43 -14.85 5.14 1.61
C TYR A 43 -16.33 5.11 1.99
N ASP A 44 -16.74 5.87 3.00
CA ASP A 44 -18.15 6.02 3.37
C ASP A 44 -18.96 6.61 2.20
N ARG A 45 -18.49 7.72 1.63
CA ARG A 45 -19.13 8.36 0.46
C ARG A 45 -19.24 7.39 -0.72
N MET A 46 -18.20 6.60 -0.99
CA MET A 46 -18.21 5.60 -2.05
C MET A 46 -19.21 4.47 -1.79
N ALA A 47 -19.33 4.01 -0.54
CA ALA A 47 -20.28 2.97 -0.17
C ALA A 47 -21.72 3.43 -0.43
N GLY A 48 -22.05 4.67 -0.06
CA GLY A 48 -23.36 5.27 -0.35
C GLY A 48 -23.63 5.41 -1.85
N LEU A 49 -22.67 5.93 -2.62
CA LEU A 49 -22.83 6.11 -4.07
C LEU A 49 -22.95 4.80 -4.85
N ASN A 50 -22.31 3.73 -4.39
CA ASN A 50 -22.39 2.42 -5.01
C ASN A 50 -23.59 1.58 -4.50
N GLY A 51 -24.35 2.08 -3.52
CA GLY A 51 -25.52 1.38 -2.99
C GLY A 51 -25.15 0.05 -2.32
N ILE A 52 -24.06 0.04 -1.54
CA ILE A 52 -23.63 -1.15 -0.81
C ILE A 52 -24.74 -1.58 0.17
N PRO A 53 -25.09 -2.88 0.24
CA PRO A 53 -26.05 -3.37 1.23
C PRO A 53 -25.67 -2.92 2.64
N TYR A 54 -26.68 -2.61 3.46
CA TYR A 54 -26.55 -2.08 4.82
C TYR A 54 -26.17 -0.59 4.96
N TYR A 55 -25.90 0.12 3.86
CA TYR A 55 -25.64 1.57 3.92
C TYR A 55 -26.96 2.33 4.12
N GLY A 56 -27.17 2.94 5.29
CA GLY A 56 -28.37 3.69 5.66
C GLY A 56 -29.64 2.86 5.85
N LYS A 57 -29.55 1.52 5.85
CA LYS A 57 -30.72 0.63 5.93
C LYS A 57 -30.38 -0.75 6.51
N THR A 58 -31.23 -1.31 7.38
CA THR A 58 -31.22 -2.71 7.81
C THR A 58 -32.30 -3.53 7.06
N TYR A 59 -32.28 -4.86 7.18
CA TYR A 59 -33.17 -5.78 6.46
C TYR A 59 -33.99 -6.72 7.37
N ASP A 60 -33.84 -6.59 8.69
CA ASP A 60 -34.54 -7.35 9.72
C ASP A 60 -34.27 -8.87 9.63
N TYR A 61 -33.10 -9.29 9.13
CA TYR A 61 -32.75 -10.72 9.10
C TYR A 61 -32.40 -11.28 10.48
N ASP A 62 -31.80 -10.47 11.36
CA ASP A 62 -31.46 -10.85 12.73
C ASP A 62 -31.37 -9.63 13.68
N PRO A 63 -31.46 -9.81 15.00
CA PRO A 63 -31.53 -8.71 15.97
C PRO A 63 -30.20 -7.95 16.17
N ASN A 64 -29.09 -8.42 15.62
CA ASN A 64 -27.78 -7.77 15.71
C ASN A 64 -27.46 -6.92 14.47
N GLU A 65 -28.40 -6.80 13.51
CA GLU A 65 -28.18 -5.96 12.35
C GLU A 65 -27.94 -4.51 12.75
N SER A 66 -27.02 -3.88 12.05
CA SER A 66 -26.70 -2.46 12.18
C SER A 66 -26.33 -1.92 10.81
N VAL A 67 -26.53 -0.63 10.63
CA VAL A 67 -26.10 0.04 9.41
C VAL A 67 -24.58 0.15 9.37
N ILE A 68 -24.00 0.19 8.16
CA ILE A 68 -22.54 0.25 7.96
C ILE A 68 -22.06 1.65 7.55
N ASP A 69 -22.96 2.62 7.37
CA ASP A 69 -22.56 4.01 7.16
C ASP A 69 -21.85 4.56 8.38
N LEU A 70 -20.94 5.50 8.13
CA LEU A 70 -20.16 6.18 9.15
C LEU A 70 -21.08 6.91 10.12
N GLN A 71 -20.93 6.61 11.42
CA GLN A 71 -21.72 7.25 12.47
C GLN A 71 -20.98 8.45 13.10
N ASN A 72 -21.77 9.37 13.66
CA ASN A 72 -21.25 10.57 14.33
C ASN A 72 -20.26 10.19 15.46
N GLY A 73 -19.07 10.80 15.41
CA GLY A 73 -18.01 10.64 16.41
C GLY A 73 -17.17 9.36 16.27
N GLU A 74 -17.41 8.51 15.26
CA GLU A 74 -16.58 7.32 15.05
C GLU A 74 -15.16 7.66 14.61
N ILE A 75 -14.99 8.66 13.73
CA ILE A 75 -13.66 9.15 13.33
C ILE A 75 -12.91 9.71 14.54
N ASP A 76 -13.56 10.51 15.39
CA ASP A 76 -12.91 11.10 16.55
C ASP A 76 -12.44 10.01 17.54
N LYS A 77 -13.26 8.98 17.77
CA LYS A 77 -12.88 7.81 18.57
C LYS A 77 -11.74 7.01 17.93
N LEU A 78 -11.74 6.89 16.59
CA LEU A 78 -10.67 6.21 15.86
C LEU A 78 -9.33 6.91 16.05
N LEU A 79 -9.31 8.23 15.84
CA LEU A 79 -8.10 9.06 15.90
C LEU A 79 -7.49 9.14 17.31
N GLN A 80 -8.26 8.84 18.35
CA GLN A 80 -7.76 8.76 19.74
C GLN A 80 -6.98 7.48 20.05
N LYS A 81 -7.06 6.45 19.19
CA LYS A 81 -6.35 5.19 19.43
C LYS A 81 -4.84 5.37 19.17
N PRO A 82 -3.95 4.73 19.95
CA PRO A 82 -2.49 4.88 19.79
C PRO A 82 -1.96 4.57 18.39
N ALA A 83 -2.59 3.64 17.65
CA ALA A 83 -2.23 3.29 16.28
C ALA A 83 -2.41 4.46 15.28
N TYR A 84 -3.18 5.48 15.64
CA TYR A 84 -3.49 6.65 14.81
C TYR A 84 -2.83 7.94 15.32
N THR A 85 -1.80 7.80 16.14
CA THR A 85 -0.97 8.90 16.63
C THR A 85 0.50 8.63 16.33
N LEU A 86 1.15 9.56 15.65
CA LEU A 86 2.59 9.56 15.42
C LEU A 86 3.31 10.13 16.65
N THR A 87 4.49 9.60 16.93
CA THR A 87 5.20 9.76 18.22
C THR A 87 6.54 10.48 18.09
N GLY A 88 7.01 10.70 16.87
CA GLY A 88 8.35 11.17 16.55
C GLY A 88 9.38 10.04 16.40
N ASP A 89 9.01 8.79 16.71
CA ASP A 89 9.82 7.62 16.35
C ASP A 89 9.67 7.35 14.86
N LYS A 90 10.71 7.69 14.09
CA LYS A 90 10.67 7.66 12.63
C LYS A 90 10.29 6.27 12.08
N ASP A 91 10.81 5.19 12.67
CA ASP A 91 10.56 3.83 12.18
C ASP A 91 9.10 3.43 12.43
N ALA A 92 8.66 3.55 13.69
CA ALA A 92 7.30 3.20 14.09
C ALA A 92 6.23 4.11 13.44
N ASP A 93 6.55 5.38 13.19
CA ASP A 93 5.63 6.31 12.56
C ASP A 93 5.50 6.06 11.06
N LEU A 94 6.61 5.74 10.36
CA LEU A 94 6.57 5.33 8.96
C LEU A 94 5.76 4.04 8.78
N GLU A 95 5.92 3.05 9.67
CA GLU A 95 5.11 1.84 9.64
C GLU A 95 3.60 2.16 9.70
N LYS A 96 3.18 3.01 10.65
CA LYS A 96 1.76 3.44 10.77
C LYS A 96 1.27 4.13 9.50
N ILE A 97 2.08 5.03 8.93
CA ILE A 97 1.72 5.75 7.70
C ILE A 97 1.52 4.76 6.55
N PHE A 98 2.46 3.83 6.34
CA PHE A 98 2.39 2.87 5.24
C PHE A 98 1.26 1.86 5.42
N LEU A 99 1.02 1.36 6.64
CA LEU A 99 -0.11 0.48 6.91
C LEU A 99 -1.45 1.16 6.57
N GLN A 100 -1.64 2.42 6.98
CA GLN A 100 -2.87 3.15 6.67
C GLN A 100 -2.98 3.50 5.18
N LEU A 101 -1.86 3.80 4.51
CA LEU A 101 -1.84 4.03 3.07
C LEU A 101 -2.20 2.76 2.28
N GLU A 102 -1.68 1.59 2.68
CA GLU A 102 -2.05 0.31 2.07
C GLU A 102 -3.53 -0.03 2.30
N ILE A 103 -4.07 0.24 3.51
CA ILE A 103 -5.52 0.10 3.79
C ILE A 103 -6.34 1.02 2.88
N HIS A 104 -5.90 2.27 2.68
CA HIS A 104 -6.55 3.21 1.78
C HIS A 104 -6.56 2.71 0.33
N PHE A 105 -5.53 1.99 -0.09
CA PHE A 105 -5.42 1.40 -1.43
C PHE A 105 -6.05 0.00 -1.58
N ASN A 106 -6.93 -0.43 -0.67
CA ASN A 106 -7.52 -1.79 -0.73
C ASN A 106 -8.22 -2.07 -2.08
N TYR A 107 -8.89 -1.08 -2.68
CA TYR A 107 -9.50 -1.19 -4.02
C TYR A 107 -8.60 -0.73 -5.17
N GLN A 108 -7.35 -0.38 -4.87
CA GLN A 108 -6.31 0.04 -5.80
C GLN A 108 -5.09 -0.89 -5.68
N PRO A 109 -5.20 -2.17 -6.09
CA PRO A 109 -4.19 -3.19 -5.81
C PRO A 109 -2.83 -2.88 -6.43
N ARG A 110 -2.79 -2.09 -7.52
CA ARG A 110 -1.54 -1.63 -8.12
C ARG A 110 -0.79 -0.69 -7.16
N ASP A 111 -1.49 0.29 -6.60
CA ASP A 111 -0.90 1.31 -5.71
C ASP A 111 -0.55 0.69 -4.35
N MET A 112 -1.38 -0.23 -3.85
CA MET A 112 -1.05 -1.05 -2.68
C MET A 112 0.23 -1.87 -2.91
N TRP A 113 0.35 -2.58 -4.04
CA TRP A 113 1.54 -3.39 -4.35
C TRP A 113 2.81 -2.55 -4.57
N VAL A 114 2.69 -1.35 -5.14
CA VAL A 114 3.81 -0.41 -5.27
C VAL A 114 4.22 0.11 -3.89
N THR A 115 3.26 0.49 -3.04
CA THR A 115 3.49 0.98 -1.68
C THR A 115 4.22 -0.07 -0.86
N ALA A 116 3.69 -1.29 -0.80
CA ALA A 116 4.26 -2.38 -0.01
C ALA A 116 5.70 -2.74 -0.40
N ARG A 117 6.01 -2.71 -1.71
CA ARG A 117 7.40 -2.92 -2.18
C ARG A 117 8.31 -1.76 -1.80
N ARG A 118 7.85 -0.52 -1.97
CA ARG A 118 8.66 0.67 -1.67
C ARG A 118 8.89 0.87 -0.16
N SER A 119 7.92 0.51 0.66
CA SER A 119 7.95 0.67 2.13
C SER A 119 8.57 -0.53 2.84
N GLY A 120 8.43 -1.74 2.31
CA GLY A 120 8.80 -2.96 3.02
C GLY A 120 7.78 -3.37 4.10
N VAL A 121 6.65 -2.69 4.19
CA VAL A 121 5.56 -2.89 5.18
C VAL A 121 4.47 -3.81 4.57
N PRO A 122 3.70 -4.58 5.37
CA PRO A 122 3.83 -4.83 6.81
C PRO A 122 5.10 -5.59 7.18
N GLU A 123 5.67 -5.31 8.35
CA GLU A 123 6.91 -5.92 8.86
C GLU A 123 6.66 -7.28 9.51
N PHE A 124 7.66 -8.16 9.48
CA PHE A 124 7.58 -9.45 10.18
C PHE A 124 7.50 -9.30 11.70
N ASN A 125 8.24 -8.34 12.25
CA ASN A 125 8.32 -8.02 13.67
C ASN A 125 7.40 -6.88 14.08
N SER A 126 6.49 -6.45 13.21
CA SER A 126 5.49 -5.43 13.49
C SER A 126 4.72 -5.74 14.77
N THR A 127 4.56 -4.75 15.64
CA THR A 127 3.67 -4.86 16.82
C THR A 127 2.21 -4.48 16.51
N LEU A 128 1.95 -3.87 15.35
CA LEU A 128 0.62 -3.44 14.90
C LEU A 128 -0.06 -4.53 14.06
N LEU A 129 0.59 -4.95 12.97
CA LEU A 129 0.15 -6.00 12.06
C LEU A 129 1.34 -6.88 11.61
N PRO A 130 1.72 -7.91 12.40
CA PRO A 130 2.82 -8.80 12.04
C PRO A 130 2.53 -9.55 10.74
N ARG A 131 3.43 -9.39 9.76
CA ARG A 131 3.38 -10.16 8.53
C ARG A 131 3.64 -11.64 8.80
N VAL A 132 2.82 -12.50 8.23
CA VAL A 132 3.04 -13.95 8.29
C VAL A 132 4.22 -14.34 7.40
N ASP A 133 5.19 -15.07 7.98
CA ASP A 133 6.32 -15.65 7.24
C ASP A 133 5.97 -17.04 6.70
N PHE A 134 5.95 -17.16 5.37
CA PHE A 134 5.68 -18.42 4.66
C PHE A 134 6.97 -19.09 4.13
N THR A 135 8.14 -18.71 4.64
CA THR A 135 9.42 -19.34 4.26
C THR A 135 9.40 -20.85 4.48
N ALA A 136 8.80 -21.32 5.58
CA ALA A 136 8.63 -22.74 5.86
C ALA A 136 7.76 -23.48 4.83
N ASN A 137 6.94 -22.75 4.06
CA ASN A 137 6.10 -23.28 2.97
C ASN A 137 6.73 -23.07 1.58
N ASN A 138 8.04 -22.80 1.50
CA ASN A 138 8.76 -22.46 0.26
C ASN A 138 8.33 -21.13 -0.40
N PHE A 139 7.67 -20.24 0.34
CA PHE A 139 7.28 -18.90 -0.11
C PHE A 139 8.02 -17.82 0.68
N ALA A 140 9.35 -17.85 0.59
CA ALA A 140 10.19 -16.81 1.17
C ALA A 140 9.89 -15.43 0.54
N PRO A 141 10.14 -14.31 1.23
CA PRO A 141 9.92 -12.97 0.69
C PRO A 141 10.69 -12.70 -0.61
N SER A 142 11.86 -13.31 -0.76
CA SER A 142 12.68 -13.29 -1.99
C SER A 142 12.05 -14.01 -3.18
N SER A 143 10.94 -14.72 -2.99
CA SER A 143 10.19 -15.41 -4.04
C SER A 143 8.94 -14.64 -4.47
N ILE A 144 8.63 -13.50 -3.85
CA ILE A 144 7.48 -12.67 -4.21
C ILE A 144 7.89 -11.71 -5.33
N ALA A 145 7.27 -11.78 -6.50
CA ALA A 145 7.65 -10.95 -7.64
C ALA A 145 7.55 -9.44 -7.32
N ARG A 146 8.59 -8.68 -7.68
CA ARG A 146 8.67 -7.21 -7.52
C ARG A 146 8.56 -6.44 -8.83
N ARG A 147 8.48 -7.16 -9.95
CA ARG A 147 8.07 -6.64 -11.24
C ARG A 147 7.15 -7.65 -11.93
N ALA A 148 6.36 -7.17 -12.89
CA ALA A 148 5.66 -8.07 -13.80
C ALA A 148 6.65 -8.78 -14.74
N SER A 149 6.27 -9.94 -15.25
CA SER A 149 7.02 -10.59 -16.33
C SER A 149 7.01 -9.70 -17.57
N ILE A 150 8.08 -9.79 -18.36
CA ILE A 150 8.17 -9.19 -19.69
C ILE A 150 8.25 -10.34 -20.69
N SER A 151 7.73 -10.12 -21.90
CA SER A 151 7.66 -11.16 -22.93
C SER A 151 9.04 -11.70 -23.29
N GLU A 152 9.08 -12.94 -23.73
CA GLU A 152 10.24 -13.46 -24.46
C GLU A 152 10.41 -12.67 -25.77
N ILE A 153 11.65 -12.47 -26.21
CA ILE A 153 11.95 -11.81 -27.48
C ILE A 153 12.01 -12.88 -28.56
N LEU A 154 11.11 -12.80 -29.53
CA LEU A 154 11.00 -13.74 -30.63
C LEU A 154 11.80 -13.26 -31.85
N SER A 155 12.23 -14.19 -32.70
CA SER A 155 12.90 -13.86 -33.96
C SER A 155 11.99 -13.10 -34.94
N THR A 156 10.68 -13.18 -34.76
CA THR A 156 9.66 -12.51 -35.57
C THR A 156 9.28 -11.13 -35.05
N ASP A 157 9.82 -10.68 -33.91
CA ASP A 157 9.52 -9.37 -33.37
C ASP A 157 10.09 -8.26 -34.26
N VAL A 158 9.20 -7.42 -34.78
CA VAL A 158 9.56 -6.29 -35.64
C VAL A 158 10.51 -5.31 -34.94
N MET A 159 10.39 -5.19 -33.60
CA MET A 159 11.21 -4.30 -32.77
C MET A 159 12.27 -5.04 -31.94
N LYS A 160 12.70 -6.23 -32.38
CA LYS A 160 13.64 -7.10 -31.64
C LYS A 160 14.82 -6.34 -31.02
N ASN A 161 15.57 -5.57 -31.80
CA ASN A 161 16.77 -4.88 -31.31
C ASN A 161 16.44 -3.87 -30.18
N ILE A 162 15.29 -3.19 -30.27
CA ILE A 162 14.84 -2.23 -29.25
C ILE A 162 14.46 -2.96 -27.96
N LEU A 163 13.79 -4.11 -28.08
CA LEU A 163 13.45 -4.95 -26.92
C LEU A 163 14.71 -5.47 -26.23
N GLU A 164 15.67 -5.98 -26.99
CA GLU A 164 16.95 -6.48 -26.46
C GLU A 164 17.71 -5.38 -25.70
N GLU A 165 17.81 -4.18 -26.28
CA GLU A 165 18.46 -3.03 -25.63
C GLU A 165 17.70 -2.57 -24.38
N SER A 166 16.37 -2.46 -24.46
CA SER A 166 15.52 -2.04 -23.35
C SER A 166 15.61 -3.02 -22.17
N TYR A 167 15.56 -4.33 -22.41
CA TYR A 167 15.63 -5.31 -21.33
C TYR A 167 17.04 -5.35 -20.74
N LYS A 168 18.08 -5.31 -21.58
CA LYS A 168 19.47 -5.27 -21.13
C LYS A 168 19.77 -4.03 -20.27
N SER A 169 19.31 -2.85 -20.67
CA SER A 169 19.54 -1.60 -19.93
C SER A 169 18.89 -1.58 -18.55
N GLN A 170 17.76 -2.27 -18.38
CA GLN A 170 17.08 -2.44 -17.09
C GLN A 170 17.62 -3.62 -16.27
N GLY A 171 18.49 -4.44 -16.86
CA GLY A 171 18.97 -5.68 -16.24
C GLY A 171 17.89 -6.75 -16.12
N PHE A 172 16.96 -6.80 -17.07
CA PHE A 172 15.83 -7.72 -17.05
C PHE A 172 16.04 -8.96 -17.92
N THR A 173 15.62 -10.10 -17.39
CA THR A 173 15.55 -11.36 -18.12
C THR A 173 14.22 -11.47 -18.88
N ALA A 174 14.31 -11.60 -20.21
CA ALA A 174 13.17 -11.81 -21.11
C ALA A 174 12.47 -13.15 -20.81
N GLY A 175 11.14 -13.17 -20.79
CA GLY A 175 10.36 -14.40 -20.57
C GLY A 175 10.44 -14.96 -19.15
N ALA A 176 11.12 -14.30 -18.20
CA ALA A 176 11.17 -14.74 -16.81
C ALA A 176 9.77 -14.72 -16.17
N ILE A 177 9.38 -15.84 -15.58
CA ILE A 177 8.10 -16.01 -14.87
C ILE A 177 8.28 -16.46 -13.41
N ASP A 178 9.49 -16.83 -13.01
CA ASP A 178 9.74 -17.28 -11.65
C ASP A 178 9.87 -16.10 -10.68
N GLY A 179 9.30 -16.25 -9.49
CA GLY A 179 9.24 -15.17 -8.51
C GLY A 179 10.61 -14.70 -8.01
N LYS A 180 11.63 -15.55 -8.04
CA LYS A 180 12.99 -15.21 -7.57
C LYS A 180 13.67 -14.22 -8.51
N THR A 181 13.66 -14.51 -9.81
CA THR A 181 14.18 -13.61 -10.85
C THR A 181 13.39 -12.29 -10.83
N LEU A 182 12.06 -12.37 -10.79
CA LEU A 182 11.18 -11.19 -10.75
C LEU A 182 11.29 -10.38 -9.45
N ASN A 183 11.83 -10.95 -8.36
CA ASN A 183 12.10 -10.24 -7.11
C ASN A 183 13.45 -9.52 -7.15
N SER A 184 14.49 -10.17 -7.68
CA SER A 184 15.85 -9.61 -7.75
C SER A 184 15.98 -8.51 -8.80
N GLU A 185 15.25 -8.61 -9.91
CA GLU A 185 15.29 -7.63 -11.00
C GLU A 185 14.28 -6.51 -10.75
N ARG A 186 14.75 -5.42 -10.16
CA ARG A 186 13.87 -4.35 -9.69
C ARG A 186 13.70 -3.25 -10.74
N VAL A 187 12.48 -2.75 -10.87
CA VAL A 187 12.21 -1.51 -11.62
C VAL A 187 12.95 -0.34 -10.99
N TRP A 188 13.28 0.69 -11.78
CA TRP A 188 14.09 1.82 -11.33
C TRP A 188 13.62 2.45 -10.00
N GLN A 189 12.31 2.64 -9.83
CA GLN A 189 11.70 3.22 -8.61
C GLN A 189 11.83 2.32 -7.36
N ASP A 190 12.09 1.03 -7.56
CA ASP A 190 12.16 0.01 -6.51
C ASP A 190 13.62 -0.36 -6.16
N GLN A 191 14.58 0.24 -6.87
CA GLN A 191 16.00 0.09 -6.59
C GLN A 191 16.32 0.72 -5.23
N GLY A 192 17.00 -0.05 -4.35
CA GLY A 192 17.33 0.40 -2.99
C GLY A 192 16.18 0.36 -1.98
N ALA A 193 14.96 0.03 -2.40
CA ALA A 193 13.84 -0.19 -1.49
C ALA A 193 14.11 -1.39 -0.55
N PRO A 194 13.54 -1.41 0.66
CA PRO A 194 13.66 -2.57 1.55
C PRO A 194 13.02 -3.82 0.95
N GLN A 195 13.41 -5.00 1.44
CA GLN A 195 12.66 -6.20 1.08
C GLN A 195 11.26 -6.15 1.70
N TRP A 196 10.27 -6.72 1.02
CA TRP A 196 8.93 -6.79 1.60
C TRP A 196 8.95 -7.59 2.91
N GLY A 197 8.50 -6.98 3.99
CA GLY A 197 8.54 -7.50 5.36
C GLY A 197 9.71 -7.00 6.19
N ALA A 198 10.67 -6.27 5.60
CA ALA A 198 11.84 -5.76 6.30
C ALA A 198 11.65 -4.37 6.94
N GLY A 199 10.54 -3.70 6.65
CA GLY A 199 10.25 -2.36 7.16
C GLY A 199 10.91 -1.21 6.40
N PRO A 200 10.56 0.04 6.77
CA PRO A 200 11.02 1.24 6.07
C PRO A 200 12.53 1.46 6.13
N ASN A 201 13.07 2.17 5.13
CA ASN A 201 14.45 2.64 5.17
C ASN A 201 14.54 3.93 6.02
N VAL A 202 15.00 3.84 7.27
CA VAL A 202 15.00 4.96 8.25
C VAL A 202 16.21 5.93 8.14
N LYS A 203 17.04 5.78 7.09
CA LYS A 203 18.32 6.50 6.95
C LYS A 203 18.20 8.02 6.93
#